data_AF-A0A9P6EN82-F1
#
_entry.id   AF-A0A9P6EN82-F1
#
_cell.length_a   1.000
_cell.length_b   1.000
_cell.length_c   1.000
_cell.angle_alpha   90.00
_cell.angle_beta   90.00
_cell.angle_gamma   90.00
#
_symmetry.space_group_name_H-M   'P 1'
#
loop_
_entity.id
_entity.type
_entity.pdbx_description
1 polymer ?
#
loop_
_entity_poly.entity_id
_entity_poly.type
_entity_poly.pdbx_seq_one_letter_code
_entity_poly.pdbx_strand_id
1 'polypeptide(L)'
;MAYSTANWHWKNKNITRWAKEWFDQELTSIIIPGEKEGEEVSITEVTEMDGDVELGSRKSKLITIFDCKVSLKWAGKTSDGTEVAGSLLIPEVSHEIICDNLSDFVYNWSLSTESSPEVNAIYAFAKSRLPTAIETKLATLPGAIIDSHGRDLTVSADPSRTGTPVPTTAPPTASASSTVTATQAGASAPVKPKGSAAKVNSTTVVVEAEFRASADDLFSLLTDEKRIPAWTRAPAQSQGKAGTPYTLFGGGVKGSYVSLTPSKEIVQTWALQSPTWPSGHEATLTTTLEQSSESTKVIFSLAGVPSGLEGEIKRNLEGYYIHGFKSIGYVPLTYPTSVYTSEYLQKQKAATTVRKPRPAAASSSSITSYLPTVAIATLVLGAAFAIPYFTSSPPGASSAKATAKATSTLFR
;
A
#
# COMPACT_ATOMS: atom_id res chain seq x y z
N MET A 1 39.65 4.84 8.31
CA MET A 1 38.66 3.74 8.24
C MET A 1 38.06 3.74 6.85
N ALA A 2 37.84 2.58 6.24
CA ALA A 2 37.16 2.52 4.95
C ALA A 2 35.65 2.70 5.16
N TYR A 3 35.07 3.76 4.61
CA TYR A 3 33.62 3.96 4.62
C TYR A 3 33.00 2.95 3.66
N SER A 4 32.44 1.86 4.21
CA SER A 4 31.76 0.84 3.43
C SER A 4 30.53 1.42 2.72
N THR A 5 30.49 1.32 1.40
CA THR A 5 29.34 1.70 0.56
C THR A 5 28.14 0.73 0.71
N ALA A 6 28.28 -0.34 1.51
CA ALA A 6 27.28 -1.40 1.68
C ALA A 6 25.95 -1.00 2.35
N ASN A 7 25.84 0.23 2.88
CA ASN A 7 24.62 0.79 3.47
C ASN A 7 23.96 1.90 2.62
N TRP A 8 24.40 2.08 1.36
CA TRP A 8 23.80 3.05 0.43
C TRP A 8 22.61 2.47 -0.37
N HIS A 9 22.51 1.15 -0.46
CA HIS A 9 21.40 0.46 -1.12
C HIS A 9 20.23 0.27 -0.16
N TRP A 10 19.02 0.47 -0.67
CA TRP A 10 17.77 0.18 0.05
C TRP A 10 17.73 -1.32 0.39
N LYS A 11 17.51 -1.66 1.66
CA LYS A 11 17.26 -3.03 2.11
C LYS A 11 15.94 -3.05 2.87
N ASN A 12 14.98 -3.87 2.45
CA ASN A 12 13.80 -4.19 3.25
C ASN A 12 13.90 -5.62 3.77
N LYS A 13 13.43 -5.81 5.00
CA LYS A 13 13.17 -7.11 5.61
C LYS A 13 11.68 -7.14 5.95
N ASN A 14 10.93 -8.02 5.28
CA ASN A 14 9.58 -8.33 5.71
C ASN A 14 9.65 -9.07 7.06
N ILE A 15 8.86 -8.61 8.01
CA ILE A 15 8.80 -9.12 9.39
C ILE A 15 7.35 -9.37 9.83
N THR A 16 6.39 -9.43 8.91
CA THR A 16 4.95 -9.68 9.17
C THR A 16 4.74 -10.88 10.10
N ARG A 17 5.51 -11.98 9.92
CA ARG A 17 5.41 -13.16 10.79
C ARG A 17 5.80 -12.87 12.25
N TRP A 18 6.88 -12.12 12.47
CA TRP A 18 7.29 -11.70 13.81
C TRP A 18 6.30 -10.71 14.41
N ALA A 19 5.78 -9.78 13.59
CA ALA A 19 4.80 -8.80 14.04
C ALA A 19 3.52 -9.47 14.52
N LYS A 20 3.04 -10.51 13.82
CA LYS A 20 1.91 -11.32 14.29
C LYS A 20 2.18 -11.94 15.66
N GLU A 21 3.33 -12.61 15.83
CA GLU A 21 3.74 -13.20 17.12
C GLU A 21 3.86 -12.14 18.23
N TRP A 22 4.26 -10.91 17.88
CA TRP A 22 4.32 -9.76 18.79
C TRP A 22 2.93 -9.25 19.18
N PHE A 23 2.01 -9.09 18.23
CA PHE A 23 0.62 -8.69 18.50
C PHE A 23 -0.07 -9.71 19.42
N ASP A 24 0.09 -11.00 19.12
CA ASP A 24 -0.46 -12.11 19.91
C ASP A 24 0.00 -12.04 21.38
N GLN A 25 1.26 -11.66 21.64
CA GLN A 25 1.84 -11.57 22.98
C GLN A 25 1.52 -10.25 23.70
N GLU A 26 1.73 -9.11 23.05
CA GLU A 26 1.65 -7.80 23.72
C GLU A 26 0.21 -7.34 23.93
N LEU A 27 -0.71 -7.65 23.01
CA LEU A 27 -2.12 -7.28 23.19
C LEU A 27 -2.82 -8.17 24.21
N THR A 28 -2.57 -9.48 24.24
CA THR A 28 -3.13 -10.37 25.28
C THR A 28 -2.58 -10.09 26.68
N SER A 29 -1.46 -9.38 26.80
CA SER A 29 -0.95 -8.88 28.08
C SER A 29 -1.78 -7.73 28.68
N ILE A 30 -2.73 -7.15 27.92
CA ILE A 30 -3.59 -6.05 28.38
C ILE A 30 -4.71 -6.59 29.28
N ILE A 31 -4.59 -6.28 30.57
CA ILE A 31 -5.61 -6.51 31.60
C ILE A 31 -5.84 -5.19 32.33
N ILE A 32 -7.08 -4.72 32.36
CA ILE A 32 -7.50 -3.46 32.95
C ILE A 32 -8.48 -3.77 34.11
N PRO A 33 -8.12 -3.51 35.37
CA PRO A 33 -9.07 -3.60 36.48
C PRO A 33 -10.13 -2.50 36.38
N GLY A 34 -11.36 -2.84 36.77
CA GLY A 34 -12.49 -1.92 36.81
C GLY A 34 -12.45 -0.95 37.99
N GLU A 35 -13.42 -0.02 38.00
CA GLU A 35 -13.58 0.93 39.11
C GLU A 35 -14.28 0.31 40.34
N LYS A 36 -14.91 -0.87 40.18
CA LYS A 36 -15.45 -1.67 41.29
C LYS A 36 -14.66 -2.96 41.49
N GLU A 37 -14.62 -3.42 42.73
CA GLU A 37 -13.99 -4.69 43.09
C GLU A 37 -14.70 -5.87 42.37
N GLY A 38 -13.93 -6.66 41.62
CA GLY A 38 -14.42 -7.77 40.80
C GLY A 38 -14.72 -7.43 39.33
N GLU A 39 -14.72 -6.15 38.94
CA GLU A 39 -14.80 -5.76 37.52
C GLU A 39 -13.40 -5.82 36.87
N GLU A 40 -13.30 -6.40 35.68
CA GLU A 40 -12.07 -6.41 34.87
C GLU A 40 -12.39 -6.44 33.37
N VAL A 41 -11.47 -5.97 32.53
CA VAL A 41 -11.52 -6.13 31.06
C VAL A 41 -10.15 -6.53 30.54
N SER A 42 -10.09 -7.52 29.65
CA SER A 42 -8.86 -8.03 29.06
C SER A 42 -9.04 -8.37 27.58
N ILE A 43 -7.92 -8.47 26.85
CA ILE A 43 -7.89 -9.02 25.49
C ILE A 43 -7.59 -10.51 25.59
N THR A 44 -8.48 -11.35 25.06
CA THR A 44 -8.38 -12.81 25.20
C THR A 44 -7.54 -13.45 24.11
N GLU A 45 -7.70 -13.01 22.86
CA GLU A 45 -6.89 -13.48 21.73
C GLU A 45 -6.89 -12.47 20.57
N VAL A 46 -5.82 -12.51 19.77
CA VAL A 46 -5.79 -11.91 18.44
C VAL A 46 -6.26 -12.97 17.44
N THR A 47 -7.38 -12.71 16.77
CA THR A 47 -7.99 -13.66 15.82
C THR A 47 -7.38 -13.57 14.42
N GLU A 48 -7.04 -12.35 14.00
CA GLU A 48 -6.53 -12.07 12.67
C GLU A 48 -5.62 -10.85 12.73
N MET A 49 -4.50 -10.92 12.02
CA MET A 49 -3.64 -9.79 11.69
C MET A 49 -3.29 -9.95 10.22
N ASP A 50 -3.69 -8.95 9.42
CA ASP A 50 -3.70 -8.98 7.96
C ASP A 50 -3.14 -7.66 7.43
N GLY A 51 -2.12 -7.73 6.59
CA GLY A 51 -1.31 -6.58 6.17
C GLY A 51 0.18 -6.87 6.21
N ASP A 52 0.99 -5.83 6.01
CA ASP A 52 2.45 -5.94 5.95
C ASP A 52 3.15 -5.13 7.05
N VAL A 53 4.25 -5.71 7.54
CA VAL A 53 5.18 -5.07 8.47
C VAL A 53 6.57 -5.31 7.94
N GLU A 54 7.27 -4.22 7.62
CA GLU A 54 8.62 -4.23 7.08
C GLU A 54 9.55 -3.31 7.87
N LEU A 55 10.80 -3.74 7.99
CA LEU A 55 11.90 -2.88 8.43
C LEU A 55 12.80 -2.58 7.23
N GLY A 56 12.88 -1.31 6.87
CA GLY A 56 13.76 -0.78 5.84
C GLY A 56 15.05 -0.20 6.40
N SER A 57 16.09 -0.16 5.57
CA SER A 57 17.33 0.59 5.81
C SER A 57 17.62 1.50 4.61
N ARG A 58 17.72 2.81 4.87
CA ARG A 58 17.94 3.86 3.87
C ARG A 58 18.87 4.92 4.42
N LYS A 59 19.98 5.22 3.71
CA LYS A 59 21.01 6.20 4.14
C LYS A 59 21.52 5.94 5.58
N SER A 60 21.76 4.67 5.92
CA SER A 60 22.13 4.21 7.27
C SER A 60 21.11 4.52 8.39
N LYS A 61 19.86 4.87 8.06
CA LYS A 61 18.75 4.96 9.01
C LYS A 61 17.81 3.78 8.81
N LEU A 62 17.35 3.20 9.92
CA LEU A 62 16.25 2.24 9.92
C LEU A 62 14.93 3.01 9.79
N ILE A 63 14.00 2.47 9.01
CA ILE A 63 12.63 2.96 8.85
C ILE A 63 11.68 1.80 9.05
N THR A 64 10.72 1.91 9.95
CA THR A 64 9.61 0.96 10.00
C THR A 64 8.60 1.37 8.94
N ILE A 65 7.96 0.40 8.29
CA ILE A 65 6.81 0.60 7.41
C ILE A 65 5.83 -0.49 7.78
N PHE A 66 4.61 -0.12 8.13
CA PHE A 66 3.57 -1.09 8.43
C PHE A 66 2.19 -0.50 8.16
N ASP A 67 1.29 -1.36 7.70
CA ASP A 67 -0.14 -1.12 7.55
C ASP A 67 -0.85 -2.46 7.76
N CYS A 68 -1.70 -2.52 8.79
CA CYS A 68 -2.23 -3.77 9.33
C CYS A 68 -3.67 -3.62 9.84
N LYS A 69 -4.56 -4.47 9.36
CA LYS A 69 -5.88 -4.72 9.94
C LYS A 69 -5.75 -5.75 11.07
N VAL A 70 -6.26 -5.46 12.26
CA VAL A 70 -6.15 -6.33 13.44
C VAL A 70 -7.52 -6.64 14.04
N SER A 71 -7.87 -7.92 14.13
CA SER A 71 -9.12 -8.42 14.70
C SER A 71 -8.86 -9.12 16.03
N LEU A 72 -9.48 -8.62 17.11
CA LEU A 72 -9.25 -9.03 18.50
C LEU A 72 -10.54 -9.59 19.11
N LYS A 73 -10.41 -10.51 20.08
CA LYS A 73 -11.46 -10.78 21.06
C LYS A 73 -11.10 -10.15 22.40
N TRP A 74 -12.12 -9.65 23.09
CA TRP A 74 -12.00 -9.11 24.42
C TRP A 74 -13.02 -9.79 25.33
N ALA A 75 -12.66 -9.92 26.61
CA ALA A 75 -13.56 -10.35 27.66
C ALA A 75 -13.59 -9.31 28.78
N GLY A 76 -14.69 -9.28 29.51
CA GLY A 76 -14.81 -8.52 30.74
C GLY A 76 -15.64 -9.27 31.77
N LYS A 77 -15.52 -8.87 33.02
CA LYS A 77 -16.22 -9.48 34.15
C LYS A 77 -17.03 -8.42 34.85
N THR A 78 -18.29 -8.69 35.14
CA THR A 78 -19.11 -7.82 36.00
C THR A 78 -18.80 -8.09 37.48
N SER A 79 -19.16 -7.15 38.36
CA SER A 79 -19.14 -7.35 39.82
C SER A 79 -19.92 -8.59 40.28
N ASP A 80 -20.93 -9.01 39.51
CA ASP A 80 -21.79 -10.17 39.79
C ASP A 80 -21.17 -11.50 39.32
N GLY A 81 -19.98 -11.45 38.70
CA GLY A 81 -19.28 -12.61 38.16
C GLY A 81 -19.72 -13.03 36.75
N THR A 82 -20.57 -12.24 36.07
CA THR A 82 -21.00 -12.52 34.69
C THR A 82 -19.86 -12.21 33.73
N GLU A 83 -19.53 -13.17 32.86
CA GLU A 83 -18.55 -12.99 31.80
C GLU A 83 -19.19 -12.36 30.55
N VAL A 84 -18.60 -11.25 30.12
CA VAL A 84 -18.94 -10.50 28.91
C VAL A 84 -17.89 -10.80 27.86
N ALA A 85 -18.31 -11.17 26.65
CA ALA A 85 -17.41 -11.40 25.53
C ALA A 85 -17.81 -10.55 24.33
N GLY A 86 -16.83 -10.13 23.54
CA GLY A 86 -17.03 -9.45 22.27
C GLY A 86 -15.80 -9.53 21.38
N SER A 87 -15.89 -8.87 20.22
CA SER A 87 -14.75 -8.67 19.34
C SER A 87 -14.56 -7.20 18.97
N LEU A 88 -13.32 -6.86 18.68
CA LEU A 88 -12.85 -5.53 18.37
C LEU A 88 -12.01 -5.59 17.10
N LEU A 89 -12.45 -4.94 16.05
CA LEU A 89 -11.71 -4.78 14.80
C LEU A 89 -11.09 -3.38 14.76
N ILE A 90 -9.77 -3.32 14.56
CA ILE A 90 -9.03 -2.11 14.25
C ILE A 90 -8.73 -2.20 12.74
N PRO A 91 -9.40 -1.39 11.88
CA PRO A 91 -9.26 -1.52 10.43
C PRO A 91 -7.86 -1.18 9.92
N GLU A 92 -7.17 -0.26 10.61
CA GLU A 92 -5.87 0.26 10.24
C GLU A 92 -5.01 0.47 11.49
N VAL A 93 -3.84 -0.17 11.49
CA VAL A 93 -2.73 0.03 12.42
C VAL A 93 -1.52 0.32 11.55
N SER A 94 -1.30 1.61 11.25
CA SER A 94 -0.31 2.05 10.27
C SER A 94 0.79 2.92 10.88
N HIS A 95 1.91 3.04 10.17
CA HIS A 95 3.02 3.92 10.55
C HIS A 95 2.57 5.39 10.62
N GLU A 96 1.66 5.81 9.74
CA GLU A 96 1.13 7.18 9.69
C GLU A 96 0.31 7.53 10.94
N ILE A 97 -0.45 6.56 11.47
CA ILE A 97 -1.17 6.70 12.75
C ILE A 97 -0.18 6.73 13.93
N ILE A 98 0.70 5.73 14.06
CA ILE A 98 1.51 5.55 15.29
C ILE A 98 2.70 6.53 15.37
N CYS A 99 3.45 6.70 14.28
CA CYS A 99 4.70 7.44 14.29
C CYS A 99 4.47 8.91 13.93
N ASP A 100 3.69 9.17 12.88
CA ASP A 100 3.49 10.51 12.33
C ASP A 100 2.25 11.23 12.92
N ASN A 101 1.35 10.50 13.60
CA ASN A 101 0.11 11.01 14.20
C ASN A 101 -0.78 11.75 13.19
N LEU A 102 -0.86 11.22 11.96
CA LEU A 102 -1.62 11.80 10.84
C LEU A 102 -3.12 11.48 10.88
N SER A 103 -3.54 10.51 11.68
CA SER A 103 -4.94 10.09 11.84
C SER A 103 -5.15 9.38 13.18
N ASP A 104 -6.38 9.39 13.68
CA ASP A 104 -6.80 8.70 14.90
C ASP A 104 -7.16 7.23 14.62
N PHE A 105 -7.01 6.36 15.64
CA PHE A 105 -7.44 4.97 15.54
C PHE A 105 -8.96 4.83 15.43
N VAL A 106 -9.42 3.98 14.50
CA VAL A 106 -10.83 3.60 14.35
C VAL A 106 -11.07 2.24 15.01
N TYR A 107 -12.08 2.17 15.88
CA TYR A 107 -12.41 0.98 16.66
C TYR A 107 -13.82 0.48 16.35
N ASN A 108 -13.92 -0.66 15.65
CA ASN A 108 -15.17 -1.31 15.31
C ASN A 108 -15.50 -2.40 16.34
N TRP A 109 -16.43 -2.09 17.24
CA TRP A 109 -16.82 -2.96 18.35
C TRP A 109 -18.03 -3.83 18.04
N SER A 110 -18.00 -5.07 18.47
CA SER A 110 -19.15 -5.97 18.53
C SER A 110 -19.22 -6.71 19.87
N LEU A 111 -20.44 -7.07 20.26
CA LEU A 111 -20.74 -7.82 21.48
C LEU A 111 -21.20 -9.23 21.09
N SER A 112 -20.71 -10.24 21.80
CA SER A 112 -21.06 -11.65 21.59
C SER A 112 -22.02 -12.18 22.66
N THR A 113 -21.97 -11.63 23.87
CA THR A 113 -22.94 -11.90 24.95
C THR A 113 -24.26 -11.14 24.71
N GLU A 114 -25.38 -11.68 25.15
CA GLU A 114 -26.67 -10.97 25.11
C GLU A 114 -26.63 -9.68 25.97
N SER A 115 -27.26 -8.61 25.48
CA SER A 115 -27.19 -7.29 26.13
C SER A 115 -28.07 -7.20 27.38
N SER A 116 -27.46 -7.27 28.56
CA SER A 116 -28.04 -6.84 29.84
C SER A 116 -27.56 -5.43 30.25
N PRO A 117 -28.19 -4.77 31.24
CA PRO A 117 -27.69 -3.49 31.78
C PRO A 117 -26.24 -3.57 32.30
N GLU A 118 -25.88 -4.68 32.94
CA GLU A 118 -24.56 -4.94 33.53
C GLU A 118 -23.51 -5.23 32.43
N VAL A 119 -23.90 -6.03 31.43
CA VAL A 119 -23.11 -6.28 30.21
C VAL A 119 -22.83 -4.96 29.46
N ASN A 120 -23.84 -4.10 29.33
CA ASN A 120 -23.70 -2.79 28.68
C ASN A 120 -22.81 -1.83 29.47
N ALA A 121 -22.79 -1.90 30.80
CA ALA A 121 -21.89 -1.11 31.64
C ALA A 121 -20.42 -1.52 31.43
N ILE A 122 -20.13 -2.83 31.44
CA ILE A 122 -18.77 -3.35 31.14
C ILE A 122 -18.37 -3.04 29.69
N TYR A 123 -19.29 -3.12 28.73
CA TYR A 123 -19.03 -2.74 27.34
C TYR A 123 -18.69 -1.25 27.18
N ALA A 124 -19.37 -0.37 27.92
CA ALA A 124 -19.04 1.06 27.96
C ALA A 124 -17.69 1.33 28.63
N PHE A 125 -17.37 0.60 29.71
CA PHE A 125 -16.06 0.67 30.37
C PHE A 125 -14.92 0.19 29.46
N ALA A 126 -15.09 -0.95 28.79
CA ALA A 126 -14.15 -1.46 27.79
C ALA A 126 -13.90 -0.41 26.69
N LYS A 127 -14.96 0.21 26.16
CA LYS A 127 -14.87 1.28 25.16
C LYS A 127 -14.13 2.53 25.64
N SER A 128 -14.12 2.84 26.93
CA SER A 128 -13.47 4.05 27.45
C SER A 128 -12.02 3.82 27.89
N ARG A 129 -11.62 2.59 28.24
CA ARG A 129 -10.28 2.28 28.77
C ARG A 129 -9.40 1.44 27.83
N LEU A 130 -9.99 0.49 27.09
CA LEU A 130 -9.24 -0.44 26.26
C LEU A 130 -8.52 0.23 25.07
N PRO A 131 -9.11 1.22 24.35
CA PRO A 131 -8.40 1.96 23.30
C PRO A 131 -7.08 2.57 23.77
N THR A 132 -7.08 3.32 24.87
CA THR A 132 -5.89 3.96 25.42
C THR A 132 -4.81 2.95 25.84
N ALA A 133 -5.20 1.78 26.37
CA ALA A 133 -4.27 0.72 26.71
C ALA A 133 -3.67 0.05 25.47
N ILE A 134 -4.48 -0.19 24.43
CA ILE A 134 -4.03 -0.69 23.13
C ILE A 134 -3.06 0.30 22.50
N GLU A 135 -3.43 1.57 22.36
CA GLU A 135 -2.57 2.66 21.87
C GLU A 135 -1.23 2.73 22.60
N THR A 136 -1.24 2.63 23.93
CA THR A 136 -0.02 2.64 24.75
C THR A 136 0.92 1.48 24.40
N LYS A 137 0.37 0.28 24.13
CA LYS A 137 1.15 -0.88 23.66
C LYS A 137 1.61 -0.71 22.22
N LEU A 138 0.72 -0.31 21.31
CA LEU A 138 1.00 -0.10 19.89
C LEU A 138 2.10 0.95 19.67
N ALA A 139 2.15 2.01 20.48
CA ALA A 139 3.23 3.00 20.45
C ALA A 139 4.63 2.42 20.70
N THR A 140 4.75 1.23 21.29
CA THR A 140 6.04 0.54 21.50
C THR A 140 6.47 -0.33 20.31
N LEU A 141 5.55 -0.67 19.39
CA LEU A 141 5.82 -1.53 18.23
C LEU A 141 7.00 -1.04 17.36
N PRO A 142 7.14 0.27 17.01
CA PRO A 142 8.26 0.73 16.20
C PRO A 142 9.63 0.50 16.89
N GLY A 143 9.69 0.69 18.21
CA GLY A 143 10.87 0.42 19.01
C GLY A 143 11.20 -1.07 19.06
N ALA A 144 10.21 -1.91 19.35
CA ALA A 144 10.36 -3.37 19.41
C ALA A 144 10.83 -3.96 18.06
N ILE A 145 10.35 -3.44 16.93
CA ILE A 145 10.84 -3.79 15.59
C ILE A 145 12.33 -3.45 15.43
N ILE A 146 12.72 -2.23 15.80
CA ILE A 146 14.10 -1.75 15.63
C ILE A 146 15.07 -2.52 16.55
N ASP A 147 14.68 -2.79 17.79
CA ASP A 147 15.52 -3.54 18.73
C ASP A 147 15.68 -5.01 18.32
N SER A 148 14.60 -5.64 17.82
CA SER A 148 14.60 -7.05 17.43
C SER A 148 15.28 -7.31 16.07
N HIS A 149 15.19 -6.39 15.13
CA HIS A 149 15.59 -6.62 13.73
C HIS A 149 16.51 -5.55 13.13
N GLY A 150 16.76 -4.44 13.82
CA GLY A 150 17.64 -3.38 13.32
C GLY A 150 19.11 -3.81 13.15
N ARG A 151 19.55 -4.79 13.94
CA ARG A 151 20.90 -5.39 13.82
C ARG A 151 21.09 -6.16 12.51
N ASP A 152 20.03 -6.78 11.99
CA ASP A 152 20.12 -7.57 10.75
C ASP A 152 20.32 -6.69 9.50
N LEU A 153 19.90 -5.42 9.58
CA LEU A 153 19.98 -4.44 8.49
C LEU A 153 21.12 -3.43 8.65
N THR A 154 21.75 -3.37 9.83
CA THR A 154 22.93 -2.55 10.10
C THR A 154 24.20 -3.39 9.97
N VAL A 155 24.96 -3.16 8.90
CA VAL A 155 26.27 -3.81 8.73
C VAL A 155 27.25 -3.23 9.77
N SER A 156 27.41 -3.93 10.89
CA SER A 156 28.51 -3.69 11.83
C SER A 156 29.84 -3.78 11.09
N ALA A 157 30.66 -2.74 11.19
CA ALA A 157 31.98 -2.68 10.58
C ALA A 157 33.03 -3.44 11.42
N ASP A 158 32.74 -4.69 11.78
CA ASP A 158 33.67 -5.58 12.46
C ASP A 158 34.25 -6.60 11.45
N PRO A 159 35.55 -6.54 11.12
CA PRO A 159 36.13 -7.37 10.07
C PRO A 159 36.33 -8.80 10.57
N SER A 160 35.30 -9.63 10.47
CA SER A 160 35.43 -11.09 10.65
C SER A 160 36.26 -11.71 9.52
N ARG A 161 37.57 -11.56 9.64
CA ARG A 161 38.60 -12.15 8.78
C ARG A 161 38.81 -13.62 9.17
N THR A 162 37.77 -14.44 9.03
CA THR A 162 37.90 -15.90 9.06
C THR A 162 38.27 -16.38 7.66
N GLY A 163 39.56 -16.67 7.47
CA GLY A 163 40.12 -16.96 6.15
C GLY A 163 39.66 -18.29 5.56
N THR A 164 39.42 -18.31 4.26
CA THR A 164 39.42 -19.53 3.45
C THR A 164 40.76 -19.61 2.71
N PRO A 165 41.48 -20.75 2.72
CA PRO A 165 42.89 -20.80 2.31
C PRO A 165 43.10 -20.68 0.79
N VAL A 166 44.25 -20.11 0.44
CA VAL A 166 44.79 -20.04 -0.93
C VAL A 166 45.31 -21.42 -1.37
N PRO A 167 44.94 -21.93 -2.57
CA PRO A 167 45.65 -23.03 -3.20
C PRO A 167 46.93 -22.51 -3.88
N THR A 168 48.08 -22.90 -3.35
CA THR A 168 49.40 -22.57 -3.92
C THR A 168 49.75 -23.50 -5.08
N THR A 169 50.03 -22.88 -6.23
CA THR A 169 51.03 -23.23 -7.27
C THR A 169 51.55 -24.67 -7.40
N ALA A 170 51.41 -25.24 -8.62
CA ALA A 170 52.48 -26.04 -9.25
C ALA A 170 52.51 -25.77 -10.78
N PRO A 171 53.68 -25.79 -11.47
CA PRO A 171 53.83 -25.08 -12.75
C PRO A 171 54.26 -26.05 -13.91
N PRO A 172 54.90 -25.67 -15.04
CA PRO A 172 54.40 -26.06 -16.36
C PRO A 172 55.35 -26.99 -17.16
N THR A 173 54.87 -27.51 -18.29
CA THR A 173 55.73 -28.05 -19.36
C THR A 173 55.41 -27.39 -20.70
N ALA A 174 56.46 -27.00 -21.42
CA ALA A 174 56.39 -26.17 -22.62
C ALA A 174 56.86 -26.92 -23.88
N SER A 175 56.33 -26.52 -25.05
CA SER A 175 56.93 -26.47 -26.41
C SER A 175 55.77 -26.29 -27.41
N ALA A 176 55.71 -25.30 -28.31
CA ALA A 176 56.62 -24.95 -29.41
C ALA A 176 56.70 -26.06 -30.49
N SER A 177 56.58 -25.84 -31.81
CA SER A 177 56.19 -24.68 -32.64
C SER A 177 55.94 -25.15 -34.08
N SER A 178 55.14 -24.41 -34.89
CA SER A 178 55.12 -24.44 -36.39
C SER A 178 54.77 -25.80 -37.09
N THR A 179 54.17 -25.87 -38.29
CA THR A 179 54.59 -25.24 -39.56
C THR A 179 53.43 -25.10 -40.56
N VAL A 180 53.59 -24.17 -41.50
CA VAL A 180 52.66 -23.80 -42.59
C VAL A 180 52.56 -24.81 -43.74
N THR A 181 51.45 -24.79 -44.48
CA THR A 181 51.38 -25.07 -45.93
C THR A 181 50.11 -24.40 -46.52
N ALA A 182 50.25 -23.72 -47.66
CA ALA A 182 49.15 -23.18 -48.48
C ALA A 182 48.97 -24.06 -49.74
N THR A 183 47.88 -24.05 -50.52
CA THR A 183 47.46 -22.95 -51.42
C THR A 183 46.22 -23.36 -52.25
N GLN A 184 45.18 -22.50 -52.34
CA GLN A 184 44.15 -22.36 -53.42
C GLN A 184 43.22 -23.56 -53.80
N ALA A 185 42.05 -23.37 -54.44
CA ALA A 185 41.11 -22.23 -54.53
C ALA A 185 39.75 -22.70 -55.11
N GLY A 186 38.65 -22.02 -54.77
CA GLY A 186 37.32 -22.21 -55.35
C GLY A 186 36.27 -21.28 -54.70
N ALA A 187 35.51 -20.53 -55.51
CA ALA A 187 34.53 -19.52 -55.05
C ALA A 187 33.21 -20.18 -54.57
N SER A 188 32.28 -19.56 -53.81
CA SER A 188 31.98 -18.13 -53.56
C SER A 188 31.32 -17.92 -52.16
N ALA A 189 31.41 -16.67 -51.64
CA ALA A 189 30.76 -16.01 -50.48
C ALA A 189 29.46 -16.57 -49.79
N PRO A 190 29.10 -16.12 -48.55
CA PRO A 190 29.91 -15.48 -47.49
C PRO A 190 29.70 -16.03 -46.05
N VAL A 191 30.81 -16.13 -45.31
CA VAL A 191 30.99 -15.89 -43.85
C VAL A 191 29.95 -16.44 -42.83
N LYS A 192 30.26 -17.63 -42.28
CA LYS A 192 30.17 -17.92 -40.83
C LYS A 192 31.57 -18.37 -40.37
N PRO A 193 32.08 -17.91 -39.21
CA PRO A 193 32.01 -18.78 -38.02
C PRO A 193 31.81 -17.99 -36.71
N LYS A 194 30.87 -18.42 -35.86
CA LYS A 194 31.11 -19.31 -34.69
C LYS A 194 31.70 -18.60 -33.45
N GLY A 195 30.82 -17.91 -32.73
CA GLY A 195 30.91 -17.76 -31.27
C GLY A 195 29.57 -18.22 -30.71
N SER A 196 29.53 -19.40 -30.09
CA SER A 196 28.27 -19.95 -29.54
C SER A 196 27.91 -19.22 -28.26
N ALA A 197 27.14 -18.13 -28.39
CA ALA A 197 26.35 -17.62 -27.28
C ALA A 197 25.53 -18.79 -26.71
N ALA A 198 25.65 -19.05 -25.41
CA ALA A 198 24.79 -20.02 -24.74
C ALA A 198 23.34 -19.64 -25.04
N LYS A 199 22.50 -20.63 -25.37
CA LYS A 199 21.08 -20.39 -25.67
C LYS A 199 20.35 -20.10 -24.37
N VAL A 200 20.52 -18.89 -23.85
CA VAL A 200 19.82 -18.37 -22.68
C VAL A 200 18.34 -18.43 -23.01
N ASN A 201 17.58 -19.24 -22.27
CA ASN A 201 16.13 -19.19 -22.35
C ASN A 201 15.71 -17.80 -21.87
N SER A 202 14.89 -17.13 -22.67
CA SER A 202 14.55 -15.73 -22.45
C SER A 202 13.05 -15.51 -22.49
N THR A 203 12.60 -14.65 -21.58
CA THR A 203 11.21 -14.30 -21.34
C THR A 203 11.01 -12.81 -21.69
N THR A 204 9.76 -12.40 -21.89
CA THR A 204 9.39 -10.99 -22.05
C THR A 204 8.73 -10.50 -20.77
N VAL A 205 9.21 -9.37 -20.24
CA VAL A 205 8.63 -8.69 -19.06
C VAL A 205 7.91 -7.44 -19.54
N VAL A 206 6.63 -7.30 -19.18
CA VAL A 206 5.82 -6.12 -19.51
C VAL A 206 5.36 -5.45 -18.22
N VAL A 207 5.52 -4.12 -18.16
CA VAL A 207 4.99 -3.27 -17.09
C VAL A 207 4.33 -2.04 -17.70
N GLU A 208 3.25 -1.56 -17.10
CA GLU A 208 2.49 -0.42 -17.60
C GLU A 208 2.10 0.56 -16.49
N ALA A 209 1.98 1.84 -16.85
CA ALA A 209 1.49 2.90 -15.97
C ALA A 209 0.83 4.01 -16.79
N GLU A 210 -0.15 4.68 -16.21
CA GLU A 210 -0.84 5.82 -16.83
C GLU A 210 -0.48 7.11 -16.09
N PHE A 211 -0.06 8.15 -16.81
CA PHE A 211 0.39 9.42 -16.23
C PHE A 211 -0.44 10.60 -16.76
N ARG A 212 -0.66 11.60 -15.91
CA ARG A 212 -1.18 12.92 -16.34
C ARG A 212 -0.09 13.74 -17.03
N ALA A 213 0.23 13.35 -18.26
CA ALA A 213 1.23 13.98 -19.11
C ALA A 213 0.84 13.85 -20.58
N SER A 214 1.38 14.74 -21.42
CA SER A 214 1.35 14.54 -22.88
C SER A 214 2.32 13.43 -23.29
N ALA A 215 2.04 12.75 -24.40
CA ALA A 215 2.96 11.77 -24.95
C ALA A 215 4.28 12.43 -25.43
N ASP A 216 4.21 13.68 -25.91
CA ASP A 216 5.36 14.51 -26.29
C ASP A 216 6.32 14.74 -25.10
N ASP A 217 5.79 15.05 -23.92
CA ASP A 217 6.61 15.27 -22.70
C ASP A 217 7.25 13.97 -22.22
N LEU A 218 6.50 12.87 -22.18
CA LEU A 218 7.01 11.56 -21.78
C LEU A 218 8.08 11.05 -22.75
N PHE A 219 7.86 11.21 -24.06
CA PHE A 219 8.85 10.93 -25.09
C PHE A 219 10.11 11.76 -24.87
N SER A 220 9.95 13.08 -24.67
CA SER A 220 11.06 13.99 -24.40
C SER A 220 11.84 13.62 -23.13
N LEU A 221 11.16 13.23 -22.05
CA LEU A 221 11.80 12.79 -20.81
C LEU A 221 12.59 11.49 -20.98
N LEU A 222 12.18 10.60 -21.89
CA LEU A 222 12.87 9.35 -22.19
C LEU A 222 14.05 9.53 -23.16
N THR A 223 14.06 10.57 -24.01
CA THR A 223 15.05 10.73 -25.08
C THR A 223 16.00 11.93 -24.94
N ASP A 224 15.61 13.02 -24.27
CA ASP A 224 16.43 14.25 -24.12
C ASP A 224 17.43 14.10 -22.95
N GLU A 225 18.73 14.16 -23.26
CA GLU A 225 19.83 14.12 -22.29
C GLU A 225 19.66 15.09 -21.11
N LYS A 226 19.06 16.26 -21.33
CA LYS A 226 18.86 17.27 -20.28
C LYS A 226 17.68 16.95 -19.36
N ARG A 227 16.70 16.16 -19.85
CA ARG A 227 15.48 15.79 -19.11
C ARG A 227 15.61 14.44 -18.41
N ILE A 228 16.36 13.49 -18.97
CA ILE A 228 16.57 12.16 -18.38
C ILE A 228 17.08 12.20 -16.92
N PRO A 229 18.05 13.06 -16.54
CA PRO A 229 18.52 13.17 -15.14
C PRO A 229 17.44 13.57 -14.14
N ALA A 230 16.34 14.20 -14.58
CA ALA A 230 15.26 14.59 -13.67
C ALA A 230 14.58 13.37 -13.05
N TRP A 231 14.23 12.36 -13.84
CA TRP A 231 13.55 11.14 -13.37
C TRP A 231 14.52 10.02 -12.98
N THR A 232 15.67 9.89 -13.65
CA THR A 232 16.71 8.89 -13.30
C THR A 232 17.54 9.27 -12.07
N ARG A 233 17.52 10.55 -11.66
CA ARG A 233 18.30 11.14 -10.55
C ARG A 233 19.82 10.93 -10.66
N ALA A 234 20.31 10.63 -11.85
CA ALA A 234 21.72 10.35 -12.14
C ALA A 234 22.10 10.94 -13.50
N PRO A 235 23.41 11.12 -13.79
CA PRO A 235 23.86 11.46 -15.13
C PRO A 235 23.42 10.40 -16.15
N ALA A 236 23.07 10.87 -17.33
CA ALA A 236 22.71 10.06 -18.49
C ALA A 236 23.39 10.64 -19.73
N GLN A 237 23.48 9.83 -20.78
CA GLN A 237 23.94 10.24 -22.11
C GLN A 237 22.88 9.79 -23.10
N SER A 238 22.42 10.69 -23.97
CA SER A 238 21.44 10.38 -25.00
C SER A 238 21.55 11.37 -26.16
N GLN A 239 21.57 10.90 -27.40
CA GLN A 239 21.50 11.78 -28.56
C GLN A 239 20.10 11.89 -29.16
N GLY A 240 19.10 11.18 -28.59
CA GLY A 240 17.70 11.22 -29.03
C GLY A 240 17.47 10.83 -30.49
N LYS A 241 18.33 9.97 -31.06
CA LYS A 241 18.31 9.58 -32.49
C LYS A 241 18.44 8.08 -32.67
N ALA A 242 17.69 7.50 -33.60
CA ALA A 242 17.86 6.10 -34.00
C ALA A 242 19.31 5.84 -34.47
N GLY A 243 19.85 4.68 -34.12
CA GLY A 243 21.24 4.29 -34.35
C GLY A 243 22.27 4.87 -33.36
N THR A 244 21.86 5.69 -32.37
CA THR A 244 22.80 6.27 -31.41
C THR A 244 22.82 5.52 -30.06
N PRO A 245 23.99 5.40 -29.41
CA PRO A 245 24.10 4.80 -28.09
C PRO A 245 23.56 5.72 -27.00
N TYR A 246 23.13 5.13 -25.89
CA TYR A 246 22.68 5.85 -24.70
C TYR A 246 23.16 5.15 -23.42
N THR A 247 23.20 5.90 -22.33
CA THR A 247 23.43 5.36 -20.97
C THR A 247 22.48 6.01 -19.98
N LEU A 248 21.86 5.21 -19.10
CA LEU A 248 20.97 5.67 -18.04
C LEU A 248 21.53 5.28 -16.66
N PHE A 249 21.01 5.91 -15.61
CA PHE A 249 21.32 5.61 -14.21
C PHE A 249 22.84 5.61 -13.91
N GLY A 250 23.58 6.61 -14.41
CA GLY A 250 25.03 6.69 -14.22
C GLY A 250 25.84 5.60 -14.96
N GLY A 251 25.26 4.98 -15.99
CA GLY A 251 25.87 3.87 -16.73
C GLY A 251 25.49 2.47 -16.22
N GLY A 252 24.56 2.38 -15.26
CA GLY A 252 23.97 1.11 -14.81
C GLY A 252 23.12 0.41 -15.87
N VAL A 253 22.55 1.17 -16.81
CA VAL A 253 21.91 0.65 -18.03
C VAL A 253 22.58 1.27 -19.25
N LYS A 254 22.83 0.45 -20.26
CA LYS A 254 23.41 0.84 -21.55
C LYS A 254 22.60 0.26 -22.70
N GLY A 255 22.66 0.89 -23.85
CA GLY A 255 21.96 0.41 -25.03
C GLY A 255 22.14 1.32 -26.23
N SER A 256 21.40 1.06 -27.30
CA SER A 256 21.30 1.95 -28.46
C SER A 256 19.85 2.07 -28.92
N TYR A 257 19.44 3.26 -29.34
CA TYR A 257 18.12 3.47 -29.93
C TYR A 257 18.05 2.75 -31.27
N VAL A 258 17.11 1.83 -31.42
CA VAL A 258 16.87 1.07 -32.67
C VAL A 258 15.88 1.84 -33.55
N SER A 259 14.77 2.32 -32.96
CA SER A 259 13.75 3.12 -33.63
C SER A 259 13.17 4.15 -32.66
N LEU A 260 12.84 5.33 -33.17
CA LEU A 260 12.23 6.42 -32.42
C LEU A 260 11.09 7.01 -33.24
N THR A 261 9.86 6.72 -32.84
CA THR A 261 8.64 7.33 -33.38
C THR A 261 8.15 8.37 -32.36
N PRO A 262 8.30 9.68 -32.63
CA PRO A 262 7.89 10.74 -31.72
C PRO A 262 6.49 10.51 -31.14
N SER A 263 6.39 10.66 -29.82
CA SER A 263 5.11 10.62 -29.09
C SER A 263 4.32 9.31 -29.19
N LYS A 264 4.93 8.22 -29.69
CA LYS A 264 4.24 6.93 -29.90
C LYS A 264 5.07 5.72 -29.48
N GLU A 265 6.34 5.63 -29.89
CA GLU A 265 7.12 4.42 -29.66
C GLU A 265 8.64 4.69 -29.60
N ILE A 266 9.31 4.06 -28.64
CA ILE A 266 10.76 4.05 -28.49
C ILE A 266 11.20 2.59 -28.45
N VAL A 267 11.95 2.13 -29.45
CA VAL A 267 12.54 0.78 -29.48
C VAL A 267 14.04 0.92 -29.31
N GLN A 268 14.61 0.23 -28.33
CA GLN A 268 16.03 0.33 -28.00
C GLN A 268 16.62 -1.00 -27.50
N THR A 269 17.89 -1.26 -27.76
CA THR A 269 18.60 -2.36 -27.07
C THR A 269 18.83 -1.97 -25.61
N TRP A 270 18.87 -2.94 -24.71
CA TRP A 270 18.92 -2.72 -23.27
C TRP A 270 19.79 -3.78 -22.61
N ALA A 271 20.83 -3.34 -21.90
CA ALA A 271 21.71 -4.20 -21.13
C ALA A 271 21.92 -3.62 -19.73
N LEU A 272 21.78 -4.48 -18.72
CA LEU A 272 22.01 -4.15 -17.32
C LEU A 272 23.47 -4.40 -16.95
N GLN A 273 24.13 -3.41 -16.36
CA GLN A 273 25.47 -3.55 -15.79
C GLN A 273 25.38 -4.19 -14.38
N SER A 274 24.98 -5.46 -14.31
CA SER A 274 24.88 -6.24 -13.06
C SER A 274 25.69 -7.54 -13.14
N PRO A 275 26.29 -8.03 -12.04
CA PRO A 275 26.88 -9.37 -11.97
C PRO A 275 25.88 -10.50 -12.26
N THR A 276 24.58 -10.25 -12.06
CA THR A 276 23.50 -11.22 -12.33
C THR A 276 23.07 -11.24 -13.80
N TRP A 277 23.41 -10.21 -14.58
CA TRP A 277 23.05 -10.14 -16.01
C TRP A 277 24.16 -10.77 -16.87
N PRO A 278 23.86 -11.68 -17.82
CA PRO A 278 24.89 -12.35 -18.61
C PRO A 278 25.72 -11.35 -19.43
N SER A 279 27.04 -11.51 -19.39
CA SER A 279 27.97 -10.62 -20.09
C SER A 279 27.78 -10.71 -21.61
N GLY A 280 27.56 -9.57 -22.26
CA GLY A 280 27.31 -9.49 -23.71
C GLY A 280 25.90 -9.90 -24.14
N HIS A 281 24.96 -10.05 -23.20
CA HIS A 281 23.55 -10.30 -23.50
C HIS A 281 22.78 -8.98 -23.55
N GLU A 282 22.08 -8.74 -24.67
CA GLU A 282 21.23 -7.56 -24.86
C GLU A 282 19.76 -7.99 -24.96
N ALA A 283 18.90 -7.30 -24.21
CA ALA A 283 17.46 -7.36 -24.37
C ALA A 283 16.98 -6.23 -25.30
N THR A 284 15.72 -6.29 -25.75
CA THR A 284 15.07 -5.21 -26.51
C THR A 284 13.97 -4.60 -25.65
N LEU A 285 14.10 -3.31 -25.34
CA LEU A 285 13.08 -2.53 -24.64
C LEU A 285 12.25 -1.75 -25.67
N THR A 286 10.97 -2.08 -25.78
CA THR A 286 9.96 -1.31 -26.50
C THR A 286 9.13 -0.53 -25.48
N THR A 287 9.16 0.80 -25.57
CA THR A 287 8.28 1.68 -24.81
C THR A 287 7.20 2.23 -25.75
N THR A 288 5.94 1.91 -25.50
CA THR A 288 4.79 2.42 -26.25
C THR A 288 4.09 3.51 -25.45
N LEU A 289 3.69 4.59 -26.12
CA LEU A 289 2.96 5.73 -25.57
C LEU A 289 1.57 5.79 -26.22
N GLU A 290 0.53 5.55 -25.45
CA GLU A 290 -0.87 5.60 -25.88
C GLU A 290 -1.52 6.84 -25.26
N GLN A 291 -1.65 7.91 -26.05
CA GLN A 291 -2.24 9.16 -25.59
C GLN A 291 -3.77 9.07 -25.55
N SER A 292 -4.34 9.41 -24.39
CA SER A 292 -5.77 9.59 -24.15
C SER A 292 -6.12 11.09 -24.07
N SER A 293 -7.37 11.42 -23.74
CA SER A 293 -7.83 12.82 -23.67
C SER A 293 -7.24 13.63 -22.51
N GLU A 294 -6.92 12.99 -21.38
CA GLU A 294 -6.44 13.66 -20.16
C GLU A 294 -5.16 13.03 -19.56
N SER A 295 -4.60 12.03 -20.25
CA SER A 295 -3.53 11.18 -19.75
C SER A 295 -2.80 10.47 -20.89
N THR A 296 -1.65 9.86 -20.59
CA THR A 296 -0.95 8.96 -21.50
C THR A 296 -0.61 7.67 -20.78
N LYS A 297 -1.00 6.53 -21.35
CA LYS A 297 -0.57 5.21 -20.90
C LYS A 297 0.80 4.89 -21.50
N VAL A 298 1.71 4.44 -20.65
CA VAL A 298 3.08 4.06 -20.99
C VAL A 298 3.25 2.58 -20.72
N ILE A 299 3.67 1.83 -21.74
CA ILE A 299 3.87 0.38 -21.66
C ILE A 299 5.34 0.10 -21.95
N PHE A 300 6.06 -0.47 -21.00
CA PHE A 300 7.44 -0.93 -21.15
C PHE A 300 7.45 -2.45 -21.35
N SER A 301 7.82 -2.89 -22.55
CA SER A 301 7.96 -4.30 -22.91
C SER A 301 9.43 -4.62 -23.14
N LEU A 302 10.03 -5.40 -22.24
CA LEU A 302 11.43 -5.83 -22.31
C LEU A 302 11.49 -7.30 -22.74
N ALA A 303 11.77 -7.54 -24.02
CA ALA A 303 11.94 -8.87 -24.59
C ALA A 303 13.41 -9.31 -24.48
N GLY A 304 13.65 -10.56 -24.08
CA GLY A 304 15.00 -11.10 -23.94
C GLY A 304 15.54 -11.12 -22.51
N VAL A 305 14.69 -11.06 -21.49
CA VAL A 305 15.11 -11.20 -20.08
C VAL A 305 15.52 -12.65 -19.80
N PRO A 306 16.72 -12.94 -19.24
CA PRO A 306 17.12 -14.30 -18.88
C PRO A 306 16.14 -14.95 -17.90
N SER A 307 15.78 -16.22 -18.14
CA SER A 307 14.88 -16.96 -17.24
C SER A 307 15.41 -17.03 -15.81
N GLY A 308 14.55 -16.77 -14.84
CA GLY A 308 14.87 -16.65 -13.42
C GLY A 308 15.05 -15.21 -12.93
N LEU A 309 15.24 -14.24 -13.84
CA LEU A 309 15.38 -12.82 -13.50
C LEU A 309 14.09 -12.01 -13.73
N GLU A 310 13.01 -12.61 -14.23
CA GLU A 310 11.80 -11.88 -14.63
C GLU A 310 11.22 -11.03 -13.48
N GLY A 311 11.15 -11.58 -12.27
CA GLY A 311 10.64 -10.88 -11.10
C GLY A 311 11.54 -9.75 -10.60
N GLU A 312 12.87 -9.87 -10.74
CA GLU A 312 13.82 -8.81 -10.43
C GLU A 312 13.71 -7.67 -11.45
N ILE A 313 13.73 -8.02 -12.73
CA ILE A 313 13.68 -7.06 -13.83
C ILE A 313 12.33 -6.34 -13.91
N LYS A 314 11.22 -7.03 -13.60
CA LYS A 314 9.90 -6.40 -13.45
C LYS A 314 9.91 -5.31 -12.37
N ARG A 315 10.38 -5.65 -11.16
CA ARG A 315 10.51 -4.70 -10.05
C ARG A 315 11.48 -3.56 -10.37
N ASN A 316 12.54 -3.81 -11.15
CA ASN A 316 13.46 -2.77 -11.59
C ASN A 316 12.82 -1.83 -12.62
N LEU A 317 12.05 -2.33 -13.59
CA LEU A 317 11.30 -1.47 -14.53
C LEU A 317 10.25 -0.62 -13.78
N GLU A 318 9.51 -1.20 -12.85
CA GLU A 318 8.55 -0.49 -12.00
C GLU A 318 9.23 0.55 -11.08
N GLY A 319 10.30 0.16 -10.39
CA GLY A 319 10.99 0.97 -9.39
C GLY A 319 11.91 2.05 -9.94
N TYR A 320 12.47 1.88 -11.15
CA TYR A 320 13.36 2.88 -11.76
C TYR A 320 12.69 3.71 -12.86
N TYR A 321 11.89 3.10 -13.74
CA TYR A 321 11.23 3.83 -14.83
C TYR A 321 9.91 4.42 -14.33
N ILE A 322 8.94 3.59 -13.96
CA ILE A 322 7.60 4.05 -13.56
C ILE A 322 7.68 4.97 -12.33
N HIS A 323 8.32 4.54 -11.24
CA HIS A 323 8.48 5.38 -10.05
C HIS A 323 9.43 6.58 -10.29
N GLY A 324 10.37 6.49 -11.24
CA GLY A 324 11.18 7.64 -11.67
C GLY A 324 10.32 8.81 -12.13
N PHE A 325 9.33 8.56 -13.00
CA PHE A 325 8.34 9.56 -13.43
C PHE A 325 7.46 10.05 -12.27
N LYS A 326 6.99 9.16 -11.39
CA LYS A 326 6.26 9.56 -10.18
C LYS A 326 7.06 10.54 -9.32
N SER A 327 8.37 10.31 -9.18
CA SER A 327 9.27 11.12 -8.34
C SER A 327 9.45 12.57 -8.79
N ILE A 328 9.10 12.90 -10.04
CA ILE A 328 9.15 14.27 -10.59
C ILE A 328 7.77 14.92 -10.71
N GLY A 329 6.74 14.34 -10.09
CA GLY A 329 5.40 14.92 -10.00
C GLY A 329 4.41 14.44 -11.07
N TYR A 330 4.80 13.49 -11.95
CA TYR A 330 3.82 12.82 -12.81
C TYR A 330 3.05 11.79 -11.98
N VAL A 331 1.96 12.27 -11.37
CA VAL A 331 1.02 11.45 -10.61
C VAL A 331 0.44 10.39 -11.54
N PRO A 332 0.49 9.10 -11.16
CA PRO A 332 -0.17 8.07 -11.95
C PRO A 332 -1.69 8.23 -11.80
N LEU A 333 -2.45 8.01 -12.87
CA LEU A 333 -3.88 7.73 -12.73
C LEU A 333 -4.06 6.31 -12.20
N THR A 334 -3.87 6.15 -10.89
CA THR A 334 -4.42 5.00 -10.17
C THR A 334 -5.93 5.14 -10.11
N TYR A 335 -6.60 4.76 -11.20
CA TYR A 335 -7.89 4.12 -11.05
C TYR A 335 -7.66 2.90 -10.14
N PRO A 336 -8.40 2.75 -9.02
CA PRO A 336 -8.34 1.52 -8.26
C PRO A 336 -8.75 0.40 -9.21
N THR A 337 -7.81 -0.48 -9.55
CA THR A 337 -8.12 -1.69 -10.30
C THR A 337 -9.04 -2.49 -9.40
N SER A 338 -10.34 -2.48 -9.70
CA SER A 338 -11.34 -3.13 -8.86
C SER A 338 -11.15 -4.63 -8.94
N VAL A 339 -10.32 -5.16 -8.04
CA VAL A 339 -10.27 -6.58 -7.67
C VAL A 339 -11.50 -6.92 -6.81
N TYR A 340 -12.66 -6.46 -7.26
CA TYR A 340 -13.98 -6.84 -6.77
C TYR A 340 -15.01 -6.80 -7.90
N THR A 341 -14.65 -7.33 -9.07
CA THR A 341 -15.63 -7.81 -10.05
C THR A 341 -16.31 -9.05 -9.48
N SER A 342 -17.30 -8.79 -8.64
CA SER A 342 -18.00 -9.81 -7.88
C SER A 342 -18.83 -10.73 -8.78
N GLU A 343 -18.44 -12.01 -8.84
CA GLU A 343 -19.37 -13.08 -9.24
C GLU A 343 -20.66 -13.03 -8.41
N TYR A 344 -20.58 -12.53 -7.17
CA TYR A 344 -21.70 -12.34 -6.25
C TYR A 344 -22.81 -11.41 -6.82
N LEU A 345 -22.48 -10.23 -7.36
CA LEU A 345 -23.51 -9.34 -7.94
C LEU A 345 -24.07 -9.88 -9.27
N GLN A 346 -23.27 -10.63 -10.03
CA GLN A 346 -23.73 -11.27 -11.26
C GLN A 346 -24.71 -12.43 -10.96
N LYS A 347 -24.47 -13.18 -9.87
CA LYS A 347 -25.36 -14.24 -9.38
C LYS A 347 -26.68 -13.70 -8.82
N GLN A 348 -26.68 -12.53 -8.16
CA GLN A 348 -27.91 -11.88 -7.69
C GLN A 348 -28.77 -11.32 -8.84
N LYS A 349 -28.17 -10.77 -9.91
CA LYS A 349 -28.94 -10.40 -11.12
C LYS A 349 -29.57 -11.61 -11.80
N ALA A 350 -28.86 -12.73 -11.89
CA ALA A 350 -29.42 -13.98 -12.44
C ALA A 350 -30.59 -14.54 -11.60
N ALA A 351 -30.51 -14.44 -10.26
CA ALA A 351 -31.55 -14.93 -9.35
C ALA A 351 -32.87 -14.13 -9.39
N THR A 352 -32.86 -12.90 -9.93
CA THR A 352 -34.05 -12.02 -9.95
C THR A 352 -34.88 -12.15 -11.24
N THR A 353 -34.40 -12.89 -12.26
CA THR A 353 -35.03 -12.97 -13.59
C THR A 353 -35.72 -14.31 -13.86
N VAL A 354 -36.53 -14.81 -12.92
CA VAL A 354 -37.52 -15.87 -13.19
C VAL A 354 -38.88 -15.52 -12.58
N ARG A 355 -39.64 -14.67 -13.28
CA ARG A 355 -41.10 -14.56 -13.12
C ARG A 355 -41.77 -14.75 -14.47
N LYS A 356 -42.69 -15.71 -14.56
CA LYS A 356 -43.50 -16.01 -15.75
C LYS A 356 -44.28 -14.78 -16.22
N PRO A 357 -44.42 -14.55 -17.53
CA PRO A 357 -45.30 -13.51 -18.05
C PRO A 357 -46.78 -13.89 -17.83
N ARG A 358 -47.59 -12.88 -17.47
CA ARG A 358 -49.06 -12.92 -17.54
C ARG A 358 -49.47 -12.12 -18.79
N PRO A 359 -50.45 -12.57 -19.60
CA PRO A 359 -50.80 -11.88 -20.83
C PRO A 359 -51.40 -10.49 -20.56
N ALA A 360 -51.11 -9.55 -21.45
CA ALA A 360 -51.52 -8.15 -21.33
C ALA A 360 -53.00 -7.95 -21.72
N ALA A 361 -53.68 -7.09 -20.98
CA ALA A 361 -54.88 -6.40 -21.45
C ALA A 361 -54.47 -5.03 -21.99
N ALA A 362 -54.98 -4.66 -23.16
CA ALA A 362 -54.65 -3.37 -23.78
C ALA A 362 -55.52 -2.24 -23.21
N SER A 363 -54.92 -1.08 -22.98
CA SER A 363 -55.65 0.19 -22.86
C SER A 363 -54.83 1.31 -23.50
N SER A 364 -55.43 2.01 -24.45
CA SER A 364 -54.81 3.05 -25.26
C SER A 364 -54.54 4.34 -24.48
N SER A 365 -53.48 5.03 -24.90
CA SER A 365 -53.06 6.38 -24.52
C SER A 365 -54.13 7.46 -24.71
N SER A 366 -54.10 8.48 -23.85
CA SER A 366 -54.42 9.88 -24.19
C SER A 366 -53.65 10.84 -23.26
N ILE A 367 -52.86 11.74 -23.85
CA ILE A 367 -52.18 12.86 -23.18
C ILE A 367 -52.93 14.14 -23.54
N THR A 368 -53.27 15.00 -22.57
CA THR A 368 -53.36 16.45 -22.81
C THR A 368 -52.99 17.23 -21.55
N SER A 369 -52.03 18.15 -21.69
CA SER A 369 -51.63 19.15 -20.71
C SER A 369 -52.13 20.54 -21.10
N TYR A 370 -52.60 21.39 -20.18
CA TYR A 370 -52.53 22.86 -20.30
C TYR A 370 -52.61 23.55 -18.92
N LEU A 371 -51.98 24.73 -18.80
CA LEU A 371 -51.84 25.55 -17.58
C LEU A 371 -52.92 26.68 -17.54
N PRO A 372 -52.84 27.80 -16.76
CA PRO A 372 -53.85 28.08 -15.75
C PRO A 372 -54.61 29.41 -15.95
N THR A 373 -55.74 29.61 -15.26
CA THR A 373 -56.41 30.93 -15.20
C THR A 373 -57.23 31.16 -13.93
N VAL A 374 -57.59 32.42 -13.69
CA VAL A 374 -57.86 33.02 -12.38
C VAL A 374 -59.35 33.39 -12.17
N ALA A 375 -59.80 33.26 -10.91
CA ALA A 375 -60.96 33.87 -10.25
C ALA A 375 -62.41 33.47 -10.66
N ILE A 376 -63.26 33.22 -9.65
CA ILE A 376 -64.38 34.09 -9.20
C ILE A 376 -65.16 33.43 -8.03
N ALA A 377 -65.81 34.26 -7.18
CA ALA A 377 -66.87 33.95 -6.18
C ALA A 377 -66.49 33.04 -4.96
N THR A 378 -66.30 33.51 -3.72
CA THR A 378 -67.12 34.28 -2.74
C THR A 378 -68.01 33.45 -1.79
N LEU A 379 -67.82 33.72 -0.49
CA LEU A 379 -68.78 33.63 0.65
C LEU A 379 -69.31 32.25 1.09
N VAL A 380 -68.87 31.82 2.29
CA VAL A 380 -69.58 31.81 3.60
C VAL A 380 -68.56 31.20 4.59
N LEU A 381 -67.89 31.94 5.50
CA LEU A 381 -68.36 32.69 6.68
C LEU A 381 -68.92 31.77 7.79
N GLY A 382 -68.06 31.38 8.74
CA GLY A 382 -68.38 30.52 9.89
C GLY A 382 -67.17 30.34 10.81
N ALA A 383 -66.96 31.26 11.74
CA ALA A 383 -65.77 31.31 12.60
C ALA A 383 -65.87 30.37 13.82
N ALA A 384 -64.75 29.75 14.20
CA ALA A 384 -64.60 29.03 15.48
C ALA A 384 -63.13 28.95 15.97
N PHE A 385 -62.41 30.08 16.02
CA PHE A 385 -61.10 30.16 16.71
C PHE A 385 -60.83 31.59 17.23
N ALA A 386 -60.94 31.78 18.56
CA ALA A 386 -60.30 32.81 19.42
C ALA A 386 -61.00 32.79 20.81
N ILE A 387 -60.35 32.34 21.91
CA ILE A 387 -59.66 33.18 22.94
C ILE A 387 -60.68 33.85 23.92
N PRO A 388 -60.43 34.04 25.25
CA PRO A 388 -59.16 34.03 26.00
C PRO A 388 -59.09 33.21 27.32
N TYR A 389 -57.88 33.20 27.90
CA TYR A 389 -57.59 33.02 29.33
C TYR A 389 -58.28 34.06 30.23
N PHE A 390 -58.77 33.69 31.42
CA PHE A 390 -58.88 34.60 32.57
C PHE A 390 -58.83 33.84 33.92
N THR A 391 -57.84 34.20 34.76
CA THR A 391 -57.71 34.24 36.26
C THR A 391 -58.38 33.13 37.13
N SER A 392 -57.93 32.81 38.36
CA SER A 392 -57.34 33.63 39.45
C SER A 392 -56.64 32.76 40.53
N SER A 393 -56.05 33.38 41.56
CA SER A 393 -55.28 32.77 42.67
C SER A 393 -55.22 33.75 43.87
N PRO A 394 -54.73 33.38 45.09
CA PRO A 394 -54.73 32.09 45.79
C PRO A 394 -55.81 32.11 46.91
N PRO A 395 -55.66 32.50 48.21
CA PRO A 395 -54.50 32.65 49.14
C PRO A 395 -54.49 31.67 50.35
N GLY A 396 -53.39 31.63 51.12
CA GLY A 396 -53.36 31.16 52.53
C GLY A 396 -52.56 29.87 52.83
N ALA A 397 -51.62 29.78 53.79
CA ALA A 397 -50.59 30.66 54.37
C ALA A 397 -50.03 29.98 55.66
N SER A 398 -48.80 30.36 56.06
CA SER A 398 -48.23 30.25 57.42
C SER A 398 -47.62 28.91 57.88
N SER A 399 -46.55 28.84 58.68
CA SER A 399 -45.36 29.71 58.92
C SER A 399 -44.40 29.03 59.93
N ALA A 400 -43.22 29.65 60.15
CA ALA A 400 -42.26 29.48 61.26
C ALA A 400 -41.42 28.18 61.27
N LYS A 401 -40.07 28.24 61.21
CA LYS A 401 -39.09 28.79 62.20
C LYS A 401 -39.18 28.04 63.56
N ALA A 402 -38.10 27.60 64.23
CA ALA A 402 -36.87 28.36 64.47
C ALA A 402 -35.72 27.55 65.15
N THR A 403 -34.47 27.97 64.87
CA THR A 403 -33.28 28.01 65.76
C THR A 403 -32.50 26.77 66.26
N ALA A 404 -31.18 27.00 66.31
CA ALA A 404 -30.19 26.59 67.34
C ALA A 404 -29.61 25.15 67.33
N LYS A 405 -28.36 24.88 67.79
CA LYS A 405 -27.14 25.71 68.03
C LYS A 405 -25.99 24.78 68.49
N ALA A 406 -24.77 24.96 67.96
CA ALA A 406 -23.50 24.35 68.44
C ALA A 406 -23.44 22.80 68.36
N THR A 407 -22.29 22.09 68.45
CA THR A 407 -20.99 22.42 69.09
C THR A 407 -19.84 21.59 68.45
N SER A 408 -18.59 22.07 68.59
CA SER A 408 -17.30 21.34 68.78
C SER A 408 -17.29 19.79 68.64
N THR A 409 -16.25 19.12 68.12
CA THR A 409 -14.88 19.10 68.72
C THR A 409 -13.83 18.42 67.82
N LEU A 410 -12.57 18.90 67.87
CA LEU A 410 -11.36 18.23 67.35
C LEU A 410 -11.00 16.98 68.18
N PHE A 411 -10.54 15.90 67.53
CA PHE A 411 -9.50 14.94 67.98
C PHE A 411 -9.42 13.85 66.89
N ARG A 412 -8.28 13.34 66.44
CA ARG A 412 -6.88 13.56 66.81
C ARG A 412 -5.98 13.34 65.59
#